data_AF-A0A0R3L0H0-F1
#
_entry.id   AF-A0A0R3L0H0-F1
#
_cell.length_a   1.000
_cell.length_b   1.000
_cell.length_c   1.000
_cell.angle_alpha   90.00
_cell.angle_beta   90.00
_cell.angle_gamma   90.00
#
_symmetry.space_group_name_H-M   'P 1'
#
loop_
_entity.id
_entity.type
_entity.pdbx_description
1 polymer ?
#
loop_
_entity_poly.entity_id
_entity_poly.type
_entity_poly.pdbx_seq_one_letter_code
_entity_poly.pdbx_strand_id
1 'polypeptide(L)'
;MSRCAPSLRIKCAAALLALTDDDGERLIPHEHAKLMSADQIISLFQFDHYPIRVEAGGPTEPWNLDPRLILEHRIKTAKKDMPEIAKIRHVTDAEAEFRARLLAKDRGERRPKGRWPSRPMRRRNEDRR
;
A
#
# COMPACT_ATOMS: atom_id res chain seq x y z
N MET A 1 -43.82 23.30 2.94
CA MET A 1 -43.03 22.08 2.74
C MET A 1 -42.32 21.73 4.05
N SER A 2 -42.73 20.65 4.73
CA SER A 2 -42.03 20.20 5.94
C SER A 2 -40.64 19.74 5.58
N ARG A 3 -39.62 20.35 6.18
CA ARG A 3 -38.22 19.97 6.00
C ARG A 3 -38.00 18.66 6.74
N CYS A 4 -38.02 17.55 6.02
CA CYS A 4 -37.60 16.27 6.56
C CYS A 4 -36.07 16.28 6.69
N ALA A 5 -35.55 15.88 7.86
CA ALA A 5 -34.11 15.83 8.06
C ALA A 5 -33.49 14.76 7.11
N PRO A 6 -32.34 15.04 6.47
CA PRO A 6 -31.72 14.07 5.58
C PRO A 6 -31.25 12.84 6.37
N SER A 7 -31.45 11.65 5.79
CA SER A 7 -30.96 10.39 6.37
C SER A 7 -29.42 10.32 6.36
N LEU A 8 -28.84 9.42 7.16
CA LEU A 8 -27.39 9.24 7.21
C LEU A 8 -26.79 8.90 5.83
N ARG A 9 -27.51 8.10 5.02
CA ARG A 9 -27.09 7.77 3.65
C ARG A 9 -26.99 9.01 2.77
N ILE A 10 -27.98 9.90 2.84
CA ILE A 10 -27.97 11.17 2.09
C ILE A 10 -26.82 12.06 2.57
N LYS A 11 -26.58 12.13 3.88
CA LYS A 11 -25.45 12.89 4.45
C LYS A 11 -24.10 12.33 3.99
N CYS A 12 -23.96 11.00 3.93
CA CYS A 12 -22.74 10.35 3.46
C CYS A 12 -22.50 10.60 1.97
N ALA A 13 -23.50 10.38 1.11
CA ALA A 13 -23.39 10.68 -0.32
C ALA A 13 -23.06 12.15 -0.56
N ALA A 14 -23.72 13.07 0.17
CA ALA A 14 -23.43 14.51 0.06
C ALA A 14 -22.01 14.86 0.50
N ALA A 15 -21.47 14.21 1.54
CA ALA A 15 -20.09 14.39 1.98
C ALA A 15 -19.09 13.88 0.94
N LEU A 16 -19.34 12.72 0.32
CA LEU A 16 -18.49 12.17 -0.74
C LEU A 16 -18.48 13.05 -2.00
N LEU A 17 -19.60 13.68 -2.35
CA LEU A 17 -19.69 14.64 -3.46
C LEU A 17 -18.92 15.95 -3.22
N ALA A 18 -18.51 16.22 -1.98
CA ALA A 18 -17.71 17.39 -1.64
C ALA A 18 -16.20 17.15 -1.81
N LEU A 19 -15.78 15.89 -2.06
CA LEU A 19 -14.38 15.55 -2.30
C LEU A 19 -13.92 16.06 -3.67
N THR A 20 -12.69 16.54 -3.70
CA THR A 20 -12.03 17.05 -4.90
C THR A 20 -10.72 16.31 -5.16
N ASP A 21 -10.27 16.37 -6.40
CA ASP A 21 -8.91 15.97 -6.77
C ASP A 21 -7.88 17.05 -6.35
N ASP A 22 -6.62 16.80 -6.71
CA ASP A 22 -5.49 17.69 -6.42
C ASP A 22 -5.61 19.06 -7.12
N ASP A 23 -6.40 19.15 -8.20
CA ASP A 23 -6.65 20.39 -8.94
C ASP A 23 -7.84 21.17 -8.36
N GLY A 24 -8.53 20.61 -7.35
CA GLY A 24 -9.70 21.21 -6.70
C GLY A 24 -11.01 20.95 -7.45
N GLU A 25 -11.00 20.11 -8.48
CA GLU A 25 -12.18 19.71 -9.22
C GLU A 25 -12.89 18.56 -8.51
N ARG A 26 -14.23 18.53 -8.60
CA ARG A 26 -15.00 17.47 -7.93
C ARG A 26 -14.72 16.12 -8.55
N LEU A 27 -14.49 15.11 -7.70
CA LEU A 27 -14.32 13.72 -8.15
C LEU A 27 -15.52 13.21 -8.95
N ILE A 28 -16.72 13.71 -8.64
CA ILE A 28 -17.94 13.45 -9.40
C ILE A 28 -18.56 14.80 -9.81
N PRO A 29 -18.67 15.08 -11.13
CA PRO A 29 -19.32 16.30 -11.61
C PRO A 29 -20.75 16.45 -11.09
N HIS A 30 -21.14 17.68 -10.77
CA HIS A 30 -22.46 17.97 -10.18
C HIS A 30 -23.62 17.48 -11.07
N GLU A 31 -23.52 17.67 -12.38
CA GLU A 31 -24.56 17.22 -13.32
C GLU A 31 -24.70 15.70 -13.39
N HIS A 32 -23.59 14.95 -13.26
CA HIS A 32 -23.65 13.50 -13.19
C HIS A 32 -24.28 13.02 -11.87
N ALA A 33 -23.94 13.68 -10.76
CA ALA A 33 -24.48 13.34 -9.44
C ALA A 33 -26.01 13.50 -9.37
N LYS A 34 -26.61 14.45 -10.10
CA LYS A 34 -28.08 14.62 -10.18
C LYS A 34 -28.81 13.41 -10.73
N LEU A 35 -28.15 12.63 -11.57
CA LEU A 35 -28.71 11.44 -12.23
C LEU A 35 -28.50 10.16 -11.42
N MET A 36 -27.85 10.27 -10.25
CA MET A 36 -27.50 9.12 -9.41
C MET A 36 -28.30 9.11 -8.11
N SER A 37 -28.65 7.91 -7.66
CA SER A 37 -29.12 7.71 -6.30
C SER A 37 -27.96 7.82 -5.30
N ALA A 38 -28.28 8.03 -4.02
CA ALA A 38 -27.27 8.06 -2.97
C ALA A 38 -26.46 6.76 -2.89
N ASP A 39 -27.10 5.60 -3.10
CA ASP A 39 -26.43 4.30 -3.09
C ASP A 39 -25.48 4.16 -4.29
N GLN A 40 -25.86 4.67 -5.47
CA GLN A 40 -24.98 4.71 -6.63
C GLN A 40 -23.75 5.57 -6.36
N ILE A 41 -23.91 6.76 -5.80
CA ILE A 41 -22.79 7.64 -5.42
C ILE A 41 -21.86 6.92 -4.44
N ILE A 42 -22.40 6.36 -3.35
CA ILE A 42 -21.61 5.65 -2.34
C ILE A 42 -20.87 4.47 -2.98
N SER A 43 -21.51 3.74 -3.89
CA SER A 43 -20.92 2.56 -4.54
C SER A 43 -19.71 2.87 -5.42
N LEU A 44 -19.49 4.12 -5.83
CA LEU A 44 -18.33 4.51 -6.64
C LEU A 44 -17.02 4.58 -5.83
N PHE A 45 -17.13 4.66 -4.50
CA PHE A 45 -16.00 4.80 -3.60
C PHE A 45 -15.65 3.48 -2.92
N GLN A 46 -14.35 3.25 -2.74
CA GLN A 46 -13.81 2.29 -1.78
C GLN A 46 -13.13 3.05 -0.66
N PHE A 47 -13.21 2.51 0.55
CA PHE A 47 -12.55 3.08 1.73
C PHE A 47 -11.28 2.30 1.99
N ASP A 48 -10.16 2.97 1.80
CA ASP A 48 -8.83 2.39 1.92
C ASP A 48 -8.23 2.70 3.30
N HIS A 49 -7.46 1.76 3.84
CA HIS A 49 -6.87 1.89 5.17
C HIS A 49 -5.59 2.73 5.12
N TYR A 50 -5.69 3.99 5.54
CA TYR A 50 -4.60 4.96 5.53
C TYR A 50 -4.68 5.89 6.76
N PRO A 51 -3.55 6.20 7.44
CA PRO A 51 -2.17 5.87 7.07
C PRO A 51 -1.72 4.45 7.41
N ILE A 52 -2.49 3.72 8.22
CA ILE A 52 -2.11 2.38 8.69
C ILE A 52 -2.87 1.35 7.87
N ARG A 53 -2.14 0.60 7.04
CA ARG A 53 -2.71 -0.46 6.20
C ARG A 53 -3.20 -1.64 7.02
N VAL A 54 -4.14 -2.40 6.47
CA VAL A 54 -4.67 -3.64 7.10
C VAL A 54 -3.56 -4.64 7.38
N GLU A 55 -2.61 -4.82 6.46
CA GLU A 55 -1.50 -5.77 6.62
C GLU A 55 -0.56 -5.40 7.76
N ALA A 56 -0.52 -4.13 8.14
CA ALA A 56 0.23 -3.62 9.29
C ALA A 56 -0.59 -3.62 10.58
N GLY A 57 -1.80 -4.18 10.57
CA GLY A 57 -2.72 -4.19 11.71
C GLY A 57 -3.55 -2.92 11.86
N GLY A 58 -3.73 -2.15 10.78
CA GLY A 58 -4.54 -0.94 10.77
C GLY A 58 -6.01 -1.23 11.10
N PRO A 59 -6.64 -0.46 12.02
CA PRO A 59 -8.02 -0.70 12.40
C PRO A 59 -9.01 -0.10 11.38
N THR A 60 -10.22 -0.67 11.32
CA THR A 60 -11.33 -0.13 10.50
C THR A 60 -12.06 0.96 11.26
N GLU A 61 -11.38 2.09 11.45
CA GLU A 61 -11.88 3.25 12.19
C GLU A 61 -12.00 4.45 11.25
N PRO A 62 -12.96 5.38 11.46
CA PRO A 62 -13.19 6.50 10.54
C PRO A 62 -11.96 7.37 10.27
N TRP A 63 -11.04 7.48 11.23
CA TRP A 63 -9.79 8.25 11.09
C TRP A 63 -8.72 7.54 10.27
N ASN A 64 -8.87 6.23 10.03
CA ASN A 64 -7.93 5.41 9.26
C ASN A 64 -8.54 5.00 7.90
N LEU A 65 -9.67 5.58 7.49
CA LEU A 65 -10.33 5.25 6.24
C LEU A 65 -10.35 6.47 5.32
N ASP A 66 -9.80 6.29 4.13
CA ASP A 66 -9.73 7.30 3.09
C ASP A 66 -10.59 6.89 1.89
N PRO A 67 -11.66 7.64 1.55
CA PRO A 67 -12.50 7.34 0.40
C PRO A 67 -11.78 7.63 -0.91
N ARG A 68 -11.73 6.64 -1.81
CA ARG A 68 -11.13 6.74 -3.14
C ARG A 68 -12.07 6.19 -4.20
N LEU A 69 -12.08 6.76 -5.39
CA LEU A 69 -12.83 6.17 -6.49
C LEU A 69 -12.32 4.77 -6.79
N ILE A 70 -13.21 3.83 -7.16
CA ILE A 70 -12.84 2.43 -7.44
C ILE A 70 -11.66 2.32 -8.41
N LEU A 71 -11.65 3.13 -9.47
CA LEU A 71 -10.58 3.08 -10.47
C LEU A 71 -9.23 3.51 -9.89
N GLU A 72 -9.21 4.62 -9.13
CA GLU A 72 -8.00 5.11 -8.48
C GLU A 72 -7.48 4.13 -7.44
N HIS A 73 -8.39 3.56 -6.64
CA HIS A 73 -8.06 2.54 -5.66
C HIS A 73 -7.39 1.32 -6.31
N ARG A 74 -7.94 0.84 -7.45
CA ARG A 74 -7.34 -0.25 -8.23
C ARG A 74 -5.96 0.11 -8.78
N ILE A 75 -5.81 1.32 -9.31
CA ILE A 75 -4.52 1.81 -9.83
C ILE A 75 -3.48 1.87 -8.70
N LYS A 76 -3.84 2.42 -7.54
CA LYS A 76 -2.97 2.49 -6.35
C LYS A 76 -2.55 1.08 -5.92
N THR A 77 -3.51 0.18 -5.74
CA THR A 77 -3.27 -1.20 -5.32
C THR A 77 -2.26 -1.88 -6.25
N ALA A 78 -2.47 -1.77 -7.56
CA ALA A 78 -1.62 -2.42 -8.56
C ALA A 78 -0.22 -1.80 -8.67
N LYS A 79 -0.11 -0.46 -8.61
CA LYS A 79 1.16 0.25 -8.87
C LYS A 79 2.02 0.47 -7.62
N LYS A 80 1.41 0.57 -6.45
CA LYS A 80 2.11 0.93 -5.19
C LYS A 80 2.05 -0.19 -4.17
N ASP A 81 0.84 -0.57 -3.76
CA ASP A 81 0.67 -1.44 -2.59
C ASP A 81 1.18 -2.85 -2.87
N MET A 82 0.84 -3.45 -4.01
CA MET A 82 1.32 -4.79 -4.39
C MET A 82 2.85 -4.89 -4.48
N PRO A 83 3.56 -4.00 -5.19
CA PRO A 83 5.04 -4.00 -5.19
C PRO A 83 5.65 -3.80 -3.81
N GLU A 84 5.10 -2.91 -2.99
CA GLU A 84 5.61 -2.66 -1.64
C GLU A 84 5.42 -3.87 -0.73
N ILE A 85 4.25 -4.51 -0.77
CA ILE A 85 3.97 -5.75 -0.03
C ILE A 85 4.96 -6.84 -0.46
N ALA A 86 5.17 -7.01 -1.76
CA ALA A 86 6.12 -8.00 -2.28
C ALA A 86 7.55 -7.72 -1.78
N LYS A 87 7.96 -6.46 -1.77
CA LYS A 87 9.27 -6.05 -1.25
C LYS A 87 9.40 -6.28 0.25
N ILE A 88 8.38 -5.91 1.04
CA ILE A 88 8.36 -6.11 2.50
C ILE A 88 8.54 -7.60 2.80
N ARG A 89 7.73 -8.46 2.16
CA ARG A 89 7.82 -9.92 2.30
C ARG A 89 9.23 -10.43 2.03
N HIS A 90 9.82 -10.03 0.90
CA HIS A 90 11.17 -10.42 0.52
C HIS A 90 12.23 -10.01 1.55
N VAL A 91 12.14 -8.79 2.10
CA VAL A 91 13.06 -8.31 3.13
C VAL A 91 12.87 -9.07 4.44
N THR A 92 11.63 -9.29 4.88
CA THR A 92 11.37 -10.07 6.10
C THR A 92 11.89 -11.50 6.00
N ASP A 93 11.76 -12.15 4.84
CA ASP A 93 12.29 -13.49 4.62
C ASP A 93 13.83 -13.48 4.70
N ALA A 94 14.48 -12.50 4.04
CA ALA A 94 15.93 -12.34 4.09
C ALA A 94 16.44 -12.06 5.51
N GLU A 95 15.72 -11.26 6.30
CA GLU A 95 16.05 -11.02 7.70
C GLU A 95 15.89 -12.28 8.55
N ALA A 96 14.81 -13.04 8.35
CA ALA A 96 14.59 -14.30 9.07
C ALA A 96 15.71 -15.31 8.77
N GLU A 97 16.09 -15.46 7.50
CA GLU A 97 17.23 -16.29 7.10
C GLU A 97 18.54 -15.80 7.73
N PHE A 98 18.78 -14.49 7.74
CA PHE A 98 19.99 -13.93 8.33
C PHE A 98 20.06 -14.21 9.84
N ARG A 99 18.95 -14.02 10.56
CA ARG A 99 18.83 -14.35 11.99
C ARG A 99 19.07 -15.84 12.23
N ALA A 100 18.51 -16.72 11.40
CA ALA A 100 18.76 -18.16 11.48
C ALA A 100 20.25 -18.50 11.27
N ARG A 101 20.92 -17.88 10.30
CA ARG A 101 22.36 -18.10 10.05
C ARG A 101 23.25 -17.61 11.19
N LEU A 102 22.89 -16.51 11.85
CA LEU A 102 23.63 -16.02 13.02
C LEU A 102 23.55 -17.03 14.17
N LEU A 103 22.36 -17.55 14.44
CA LEU A 103 22.15 -18.58 15.46
C LEU A 103 22.88 -19.90 15.11
N ALA A 104 22.88 -20.31 13.84
CA ALA A 104 23.61 -21.49 13.38
C ALA A 104 25.14 -21.32 13.52
N LYS A 105 25.67 -20.12 13.24
CA LYS A 105 27.09 -19.81 13.45
C LYS A 105 27.48 -19.90 14.92
N ASP A 106 26.64 -19.40 15.81
CA ASP A 106 26.84 -19.49 17.27
C ASP A 106 26.88 -20.96 17.74
N ARG A 107 26.07 -21.82 17.12
CA ARG A 107 26.07 -23.28 17.32
C ARG A 107 27.24 -24.02 16.64
N GLY A 108 28.12 -23.31 15.92
CA GLY A 108 29.28 -23.90 15.25
C GLY A 108 29.00 -24.60 13.91
N GLU A 109 27.83 -24.39 13.30
CA GLU A 109 27.49 -25.01 12.02
C GLU A 109 28.28 -24.40 10.84
N ARG A 110 28.65 -25.24 9.85
CA ARG A 110 29.40 -24.80 8.67
C ARG A 110 28.57 -23.89 7.78
N ARG A 111 29.14 -22.73 7.39
CA ARG A 111 28.48 -21.82 6.44
C ARG A 111 28.25 -22.49 5.08
N PRO A 112 27.07 -22.32 4.47
CA PRO A 112 26.80 -22.82 3.13
C PRO A 112 27.74 -22.16 2.11
N LYS A 113 28.14 -22.92 1.09
CA LYS A 113 29.04 -22.45 0.03
C LYS A 113 28.34 -21.35 -0.77
N GLY A 114 29.01 -20.22 -0.98
CA GLY A 114 28.45 -19.12 -1.77
C GLY A 114 28.19 -19.53 -3.22
N ARG A 115 27.15 -18.94 -3.83
CA ARG A 115 26.78 -19.19 -5.24
C ARG A 115 27.86 -18.72 -6.22
N TRP A 116 28.70 -17.77 -5.81
CA TRP A 116 29.76 -17.21 -6.64
C TRP A 116 31.02 -18.07 -6.56
N PRO A 117 31.59 -18.47 -7.71
CA PRO A 117 32.84 -19.21 -7.73
C PRO A 117 33.96 -18.36 -7.14
N SER A 118 34.76 -18.97 -6.26
CA SER A 118 35.95 -18.32 -5.71
C SER A 118 36.92 -17.99 -6.84
N ARG A 119 37.22 -16.71 -7.04
CA ARG A 119 38.25 -16.26 -7.98
C ARG A 119 39.52 -15.90 -7.22
N PRO A 120 40.69 -16.42 -7.61
CA PRO A 120 41.94 -16.03 -6.99
C PRO A 120 42.21 -14.54 -7.26
N MET A 121 42.59 -13.80 -6.21
CA MET A 121 43.06 -12.42 -6.38
C MET A 121 44.33 -12.42 -7.22
N ARG A 122 44.37 -11.57 -8.25
CA ARG A 122 45.57 -11.35 -9.07
C ARG A 122 46.64 -10.74 -8.16
N ARG A 123 47.74 -11.46 -7.93
CA ARG A 123 48.91 -10.92 -7.22
C ARG A 123 49.51 -9.81 -8.07
N ARG A 124 49.80 -8.65 -7.46
CA ARG A 124 50.56 -7.57 -8.10
C ARG A 124 52.00 -8.07 -8.20
N ASN A 125 52.49 -8.34 -9.41
CA ASN A 125 53.91 -8.63 -9.60
C ASN A 125 54.70 -7.34 -9.36
N GLU A 126 55.54 -7.34 -8.33
CA GLU A 126 56.53 -6.30 -8.07
C GLU A 126 57.76 -6.52 -8.95
N ASP A 127 57.62 -6.42 -10.26
CA ASP A 127 58.78 -6.35 -11.15
C ASP A 127 58.99 -4.90 -11.60
N ARG A 128 59.60 -4.13 -10.70
CA ARG A 128 60.39 -2.94 -11.05
C ARG A 128 61.85 -3.32 -10.90
N ARG A 129 62.55 -3.54 -12.01
CA ARG A 129 63.99 -3.28 -12.20
C ARG A 129 64.29 -3.20 -13.68
#